data_AF-A0A1X7SPK5-F1
#
_entry.id   AF-A0A1X7SPK5-F1
#
_cell.length_a   1.000
_cell.length_b   1.000
_cell.length_c   1.000
_cell.angle_alpha   90.00
_cell.angle_beta   90.00
_cell.angle_gamma   90.00
#
_symmetry.space_group_name_H-M   'P 1'
#
loop_
_entity.id
_entity.type
_entity.pdbx_description
1 polymer ?
#
loop_
_entity_poly.entity_id
_entity_poly.type
_entity_poly.pdbx_seq_one_letter_code
_entity_poly.pdbx_strand_id
1 'polypeptide(L)'
;MLNIEHRLMLQTSSDYDHLMLMQKVEVFEQAINSTTGDDLAKVLWLKSPSSEVWFDRRTNYTRSLAVMSMVGYVLGLGDRHPSNLMLDRLTGRILHIDFG
;
A
#
# COMPACT_ATOMS: atom_id res chain seq x y z
N MET A 1 10.91 -4.05 -11.24
CA MET A 1 11.09 -3.71 -9.81
C MET A 1 9.79 -3.72 -9.03
N LEU A 2 8.60 -3.76 -9.66
CA LEU A 2 7.39 -4.25 -8.99
C LEU A 2 7.58 -5.77 -8.74
N ASN A 3 7.26 -6.29 -7.56
CA ASN A 3 7.44 -7.68 -7.09
C ASN A 3 8.80 -8.08 -6.48
N ILE A 4 9.56 -7.18 -5.84
CA ILE A 4 10.75 -7.64 -5.09
C ILE A 4 10.36 -8.46 -3.86
N GLU A 5 9.33 -8.04 -3.14
CA GLU A 5 8.77 -8.70 -1.96
C GLU A 5 8.29 -10.12 -2.32
N HIS A 6 7.54 -10.25 -3.41
CA HIS A 6 7.06 -11.55 -3.89
C HIS A 6 8.21 -12.48 -4.30
N ARG A 7 9.26 -11.94 -4.94
CA ARG A 7 10.45 -12.72 -5.28
C ARG A 7 11.19 -13.19 -4.04
N LEU A 8 11.30 -12.37 -3.00
CA LEU A 8 11.94 -12.75 -1.73
C LEU A 8 11.14 -13.87 -1.06
N MET A 9 9.81 -13.78 -1.04
CA MET A 9 8.96 -14.86 -0.52
C MET A 9 9.19 -16.19 -1.27
N LEU A 10 9.22 -16.15 -2.61
CA LEU A 10 9.46 -17.35 -3.43
C LEU A 10 10.90 -17.90 -3.33
N GLN A 11 11.86 -17.06 -2.96
CA GLN A 11 13.24 -17.49 -2.67
C GLN A 11 13.33 -18.23 -1.34
N THR A 12 12.60 -17.76 -0.32
CA THR A 12 12.51 -18.45 0.98
C THR A 12 11.75 -19.77 0.85
N SER A 13 10.61 -19.77 0.15
CA SER A 13 9.84 -20.96 -0.13
C SER A 13 9.25 -20.91 -1.53
N SER A 14 9.71 -21.81 -2.41
CA SER A 14 9.24 -21.90 -3.79
C SER A 14 7.76 -22.28 -3.90
N ASP A 15 7.19 -22.87 -2.85
CA ASP A 15 5.80 -23.34 -2.81
C ASP A 15 4.97 -22.58 -1.76
N TYR A 16 5.06 -21.25 -1.79
CA TYR A 16 4.40 -20.36 -0.84
C TYR A 16 2.89 -20.61 -0.71
N ASP A 17 2.20 -20.89 -1.82
CA ASP A 17 0.74 -21.02 -1.85
C ASP A 17 0.21 -22.21 -1.04
N HIS A 18 1.00 -23.29 -0.94
CA HIS A 18 0.62 -24.52 -0.21
C HIS A 18 1.08 -24.54 1.25
N LEU A 19 1.76 -23.49 1.72
CA LEU A 19 2.18 -23.38 3.11
C LEU A 19 0.99 -23.24 4.07
N MET A 20 1.14 -23.78 5.28
CA MET A 20 0.21 -23.53 6.39
C MET A 20 0.26 -22.06 6.81
N LEU A 21 -0.80 -21.57 7.47
CA LEU A 21 -0.92 -20.15 7.83
C LEU A 21 0.31 -19.62 8.59
N MET A 22 0.79 -20.35 9.61
CA MET A 22 1.96 -19.91 10.38
C MET A 22 3.25 -19.87 9.55
N GLN A 23 3.41 -20.78 8.59
CA GLN A 23 4.56 -20.79 7.68
C GLN A 23 4.48 -19.62 6.68
N LYS A 24 3.27 -19.26 6.22
CA LYS A 24 3.06 -18.06 5.40
C LYS A 24 3.43 -16.79 6.16
N VAL A 25 3.04 -16.69 7.43
CA VAL A 25 3.42 -15.55 8.30
C VAL A 25 4.93 -15.43 8.40
N GLU A 26 5.65 -16.52 8.66
CA GLU A 26 7.11 -16.52 8.75
C GLU A 26 7.79 -16.03 7.46
N VAL A 27 7.40 -16.57 6.30
CA VAL A 27 7.94 -16.17 5.00
C VAL A 27 7.62 -14.70 4.69
N PHE A 28 6.41 -14.24 5.03
CA PHE A 28 5.97 -12.87 4.82
C PHE A 28 6.74 -11.87 5.69
N GLU A 29 6.91 -12.16 6.99
CA GLU A 29 7.69 -11.34 7.91
C GLU A 29 9.15 -11.22 7.45
N GLN A 30 9.74 -12.31 6.97
CA GLN A 30 11.10 -12.27 6.43
C GLN A 30 11.21 -11.35 5.21
N ALA A 31 10.23 -11.42 4.29
CA ALA A 31 10.22 -10.56 3.10
C ALA A 31 10.03 -9.07 3.46
N ILE A 32 9.14 -8.76 4.43
CA ILE A 32 8.96 -7.40 4.93
C ILE A 32 10.25 -6.89 5.60
N ASN A 33 10.88 -7.67 6.47
CA ASN A 33 12.10 -7.26 7.16
C ASN A 33 13.30 -7.10 6.21
N SER A 34 13.23 -7.69 5.01
CA SER A 34 14.24 -7.56 3.96
C SER A 34 14.00 -6.40 3.00
N THR A 35 12.90 -5.66 3.17
CA THR A 35 12.52 -4.51 2.32
C THR A 35 12.21 -3.27 3.17
N THR A 36 12.27 -2.08 2.57
CA THR A 36 12.08 -0.82 3.32
C THR A 36 10.64 -0.33 3.33
N GLY A 37 9.86 -0.60 2.27
CA GLY A 37 8.47 -0.18 2.15
C GLY A 37 8.25 1.34 2.08
N ASP A 38 9.27 2.11 1.71
CA ASP A 38 9.25 3.58 1.74
C ASP A 38 9.01 4.25 0.38
N ASP A 39 8.72 3.46 -0.67
CA ASP A 39 8.50 3.94 -2.03
C ASP A 39 7.38 4.98 -2.13
N LEU A 40 6.23 4.75 -1.49
CA LEU A 40 5.11 5.69 -1.53
C LEU A 40 5.46 7.02 -0.84
N ALA A 41 6.14 6.96 0.31
CA ALA A 41 6.59 8.14 1.02
C ALA A 41 7.60 8.95 0.19
N LYS A 42 8.56 8.26 -0.44
CA LYS A 42 9.54 8.85 -1.37
C LYS A 42 8.86 9.47 -2.58
N VAL A 43 7.91 8.78 -3.22
CA VAL A 43 7.19 9.30 -4.39
C VAL A 43 6.38 10.54 -4.02
N LEU A 44 5.72 10.55 -2.85
CA LEU A 44 4.95 11.71 -2.40
C LEU A 44 5.85 12.94 -2.21
N TRP A 45 7.07 12.75 -1.71
CA TRP A 45 8.10 13.78 -1.63
C TRP A 45 8.61 14.20 -3.01
N LEU A 46 9.14 13.26 -3.79
CA LEU A 46 9.80 13.50 -5.08
C LEU A 46 8.86 14.10 -6.14
N LYS A 47 7.54 13.89 -6.00
CA LYS A 47 6.54 14.46 -6.91
C LYS A 47 5.99 15.81 -6.43
N SER A 48 6.43 16.32 -5.28
CA SER A 48 6.01 17.61 -4.74
C SER A 48 7.00 18.71 -5.13
N PRO A 49 6.53 19.87 -5.61
CA PRO A 49 7.40 20.96 -6.05
C PRO A 49 8.09 21.69 -4.89
N SER A 50 7.51 21.64 -3.70
CA SER A 50 8.03 22.28 -2.49
C SER A 50 7.62 21.51 -1.23
N SER A 51 8.25 21.84 -0.10
CA SER A 51 7.99 21.20 1.18
C SER A 51 6.60 21.53 1.73
N GLU A 52 6.07 22.74 1.53
CA GLU A 52 4.70 23.07 1.91
C GLU A 52 3.67 22.24 1.12
N VAL A 53 3.86 22.09 -0.20
CA VAL A 53 2.96 21.27 -1.02
C VAL A 53 3.05 19.79 -0.62
N TRP A 54 4.24 19.29 -0.32
CA TRP A 54 4.39 17.93 0.22
C TRP A 54 3.65 17.75 1.55
N PHE A 55 3.76 18.72 2.46
CA PHE A 55 3.10 18.67 3.75
C PHE A 55 1.57 18.62 3.61
N ASP A 56 1.01 19.44 2.72
CA ASP A 56 -0.42 19.44 2.43
C ASP A 56 -0.86 18.13 1.77
N ARG A 57 -0.11 17.62 0.79
CA ARG A 57 -0.39 16.34 0.14
C ARG A 57 -0.37 15.18 1.12
N ARG A 58 0.63 15.12 2.00
CA ARG A 58 0.71 14.10 3.06
C ARG A 58 -0.47 14.20 4.02
N THR A 59 -0.86 15.41 4.41
CA THR A 59 -2.02 15.63 5.27
C THR A 59 -3.31 15.18 4.60
N ASN A 60 -3.49 15.50 3.32
CA ASN A 60 -4.65 15.07 2.52
C ASN A 60 -4.68 13.55 2.33
N TYR A 61 -3.53 12.93 2.05
CA TYR A 61 -3.38 11.47 1.96
C TYR A 61 -3.89 10.79 3.23
N THR A 62 -3.37 11.18 4.40
CA THR A 62 -3.74 10.57 5.68
C THR A 62 -5.22 10.76 5.99
N ARG A 63 -5.76 11.96 5.78
CA ARG A 63 -7.18 12.24 6.05
C ARG A 63 -8.12 11.46 5.13
N SER A 64 -7.84 11.47 3.82
CA SER A 64 -8.66 10.76 2.84
C SER A 64 -8.62 9.24 3.05
N LEU A 65 -7.44 8.69 3.34
CA LEU A 65 -7.30 7.27 3.68
C LEU A 65 -8.10 6.91 4.94
N ALA A 66 -7.99 7.69 6.01
CA ALA A 66 -8.73 7.44 7.25
C ALA A 66 -10.25 7.45 7.05
N VAL A 67 -10.76 8.45 6.30
CA VAL A 67 -12.19 8.54 5.97
C VAL A 67 -12.63 7.32 5.18
N MET A 68 -11.89 6.96 4.13
CA MET A 68 -12.27 5.82 3.27
C MET A 68 -12.11 4.47 3.97
N SER A 69 -11.21 4.34 4.95
CA SER A 69 -11.14 3.15 5.81
C SER A 69 -12.40 2.98 6.65
N MET A 70 -12.90 4.06 7.26
CA MET A 70 -14.12 4.00 8.08
C MET A 70 -15.36 3.78 7.22
N VAL A 71 -15.47 4.52 6.10
CA VAL A 71 -16.57 4.35 5.14
C VAL A 71 -16.57 2.95 4.55
N GLY A 72 -15.40 2.44 4.14
CA GLY A 72 -15.25 1.10 3.58
C GLY A 72 -15.61 0.01 4.58
N TYR A 73 -15.24 0.17 5.86
CA TYR A 73 -15.65 -0.75 6.92
C TYR A 73 -17.17 -0.78 7.10
N VAL A 74 -17.82 0.40 7.20
CA VAL A 74 -19.28 0.49 7.40
C VAL A 74 -20.06 -0.03 6.21
N LEU A 75 -19.59 0.22 4.98
CA LEU A 75 -20.24 -0.23 3.76
C LEU A 75 -19.90 -1.69 3.37
N GLY A 76 -18.88 -2.29 3.99
CA GLY A 76 -18.44 -3.65 3.67
C GLY A 76 -17.61 -3.79 2.39
N LEU A 77 -16.79 -2.78 2.05
CA LEU A 77 -15.95 -2.79 0.85
C LEU A 77 -14.71 -3.69 1.04
N GLY A 78 -14.68 -4.86 0.40
CA GLY A 78 -13.66 -5.89 0.60
C GLY A 78 -12.48 -5.92 -0.39
N ASP A 79 -12.69 -5.56 -1.67
CA ASP A 79 -11.66 -5.73 -2.72
C ASP A 79 -10.79 -4.48 -2.91
N ARG A 80 -9.91 -4.18 -1.96
CA ARG A 80 -9.05 -2.97 -1.95
C ARG A 80 -7.60 -3.26 -2.35
N HIS A 81 -7.39 -4.00 -3.43
CA HIS A 81 -6.06 -4.17 -4.02
C HIS A 81 -5.51 -2.86 -4.62
N PRO A 82 -4.19 -2.70 -4.84
CA PRO A 82 -3.60 -1.44 -5.30
C PRO A 82 -4.23 -0.84 -6.57
N SER A 83 -4.70 -1.63 -7.53
CA SER A 83 -5.38 -1.09 -8.72
C SER A 83 -6.76 -0.47 -8.45
N ASN A 84 -7.40 -0.77 -7.31
CA ASN A 84 -8.67 -0.16 -6.87
C ASN A 84 -8.43 1.09 -5.98
N LEU A 85 -7.16 1.47 -5.78
CA LEU A 85 -6.74 2.62 -4.99
C LEU A 85 -5.94 3.58 -5.88
N MET A 86 -6.51 4.74 -6.14
CA MET A 86 -5.85 5.79 -6.91
C MET A 86 -5.34 6.90 -5.98
N LEU A 87 -4.23 7.53 -6.37
CA LEU A 87 -3.70 8.72 -5.71
C LEU A 87 -3.81 9.92 -6.64
N ASP A 88 -4.52 10.97 -6.20
CA ASP A 88 -4.56 12.23 -6.92
C ASP A 88 -3.18 12.91 -6.86
N ARG A 89 -2.57 13.10 -8.03
CA ARG A 89 -1.23 13.68 -8.18
C ARG A 89 -1.16 15.16 -7.80
N LEU A 90 -2.28 15.88 -7.80
CA LEU A 90 -2.31 17.29 -7.46
C LEU A 90 -2.52 17.48 -5.97
N THR A 91 -3.60 16.90 -5.42
CA THR A 91 -4.01 17.13 -4.02
C THR A 91 -3.42 16.14 -3.03
N GLY A 92 -2.94 14.98 -3.47
CA GLY A 92 -2.44 13.90 -2.60
C GLY A 92 -3.53 13.05 -1.95
N ARG A 93 -4.80 13.19 -2.35
CA ARG A 93 -5.91 12.39 -1.80
C ARG A 93 -5.91 10.97 -2.36
N ILE A 94 -6.19 9.99 -1.49
CA ILE A 94 -6.55 8.62 -1.87
C ILE A 94 -8.00 8.62 -2.36
N LEU A 95 -8.22 7.94 -3.49
CA LEU A 95 -9.54 7.68 -4.05
C LEU A 95 -9.72 6.17 -4.18
N HIS A 96 -10.77 5.63 -3.56
CA HIS A 96 -11.16 4.25 -3.79
C HIS A 96 -12.08 4.24 -5.02
N ILE A 97 -11.81 3.33 -5.94
CA ILE A 97 -12.65 3.08 -7.11
C ILE A 97 -13.18 1.65 -7.05
N ASP A 98 -14.10 1.34 -7.96
CA ASP A 98 -14.70 0.02 -8.11
C ASP A 98 -15.39 -0.47 -6.82
N PHE A 99 -16.69 -0.17 -6.70
CA PHE A 99 -17.51 -0.52 -5.53
C PHE A 99 -18.43 -1.72 -5.81
N GLY A 100 -18.12 -2.51 -6.84
CA GLY A 100 -18.90 -3.68 -7.27
C GLY A 100 -18.76 -4.89 -6.34
#